data_AF-A0A2K3KBR1-F1
#
_entry.id   AF-A0A2K3KBR1-F1
#
_cell.length_a   1.000
_cell.length_b   1.000
_cell.length_c   1.000
_cell.angle_alpha   90.00
_cell.angle_beta   90.00
_cell.angle_gamma   90.00
#
_symmetry.space_group_name_H-M   'P 1'
#
loop_
_entity.id
_entity.type
_entity.pdbx_description
1 polymer ?
#
loop_
_entity_poly.entity_id
_entity_poly.type
_entity_poly.pdbx_seq_one_letter_code
_entity_poly.pdbx_strand_id
1 'polypeptide(L)'
;FDGHNQMQMFTQGLRAQTRMILDASAGGSLKNRDEAEARELVESMAQNEYRATNDRGAKKRGGVLELDTKTALLAQQKLITSQIKAMMKLLSNPQA
;
A
#
# COMPACT_ATOMS: atom_id res chain seq x y z
N PHE A 1 26.74 -30.72 0.45
CA PHE A 1 26.48 -29.78 -0.66
C PHE A 1 27.01 -28.43 -0.23
N ASP A 2 27.78 -27.76 -1.09
CA ASP A 2 28.32 -26.43 -0.82
C ASP A 2 27.23 -25.36 -0.96
N GLY A 3 27.24 -24.32 -0.12
CA GLY A 3 26.17 -23.31 -0.02
C GLY A 3 25.99 -22.51 -1.31
N HIS A 4 27.10 -22.17 -1.97
CA HIS A 4 27.08 -21.55 -3.30
C HIS A 4 26.38 -22.42 -4.35
N ASN A 5 26.57 -23.74 -4.29
CA ASN A 5 25.97 -24.66 -5.25
C ASN A 5 24.46 -24.82 -5.02
N GLN A 6 24.02 -24.80 -3.75
CA GLN A 6 22.60 -24.77 -3.39
C GLN A 6 21.91 -23.50 -3.89
N MET A 7 22.53 -22.34 -3.72
CA MET A 7 22.00 -21.06 -4.23
C MET A 7 21.91 -21.03 -5.76
N GLN A 8 22.88 -21.64 -6.44
CA GLN A 8 22.82 -21.77 -7.89
C GLN A 8 21.66 -22.66 -8.37
N MET A 9 21.43 -23.80 -7.71
CA MET A 9 20.30 -24.68 -8.04
C MET A 9 18.96 -24.00 -7.76
N PHE A 10 18.86 -23.30 -6.61
CA PHE A 10 17.67 -22.52 -6.26
C PHE A 10 17.37 -21.46 -7.33
N THR A 11 18.34 -20.60 -7.66
CA THR A 11 18.15 -19.51 -8.64
C THR A 11 17.84 -20.01 -10.06
N GLN A 12 18.35 -21.18 -10.44
CA GLN A 12 18.05 -21.80 -11.75
C GLN A 12 16.65 -22.42 -11.80
N GLY A 13 16.13 -22.89 -10.65
CA GLY A 13 14.78 -23.43 -10.55
C GLY A 13 13.67 -22.36 -10.55
N LEU A 14 14.01 -21.08 -10.41
CA LEU A 14 13.05 -19.99 -10.41
C LEU A 14 12.55 -19.66 -11.82
N ARG A 15 11.27 -19.27 -11.92
CA ARG A 15 10.72 -18.67 -13.15
C ARG A 15 11.46 -17.37 -13.47
N ALA A 16 11.58 -17.04 -14.76
CA ALA A 16 12.34 -15.87 -15.23
C ALA A 16 11.92 -14.56 -14.53
N GLN A 17 10.62 -14.33 -14.36
CA GLN A 17 10.10 -13.14 -13.68
C GLN A 17 10.51 -13.10 -12.19
N THR A 18 10.39 -14.23 -11.48
CA THR A 18 10.78 -14.33 -10.06
C THR A 18 12.27 -14.11 -9.88
N ARG A 19 13.09 -14.68 -10.78
CA ARG A 19 14.54 -14.47 -10.79
C ARG A 19 14.90 -13.00 -11.02
N MET A 20 14.23 -12.33 -11.95
CA MET A 20 14.46 -10.91 -12.23
C MET A 20 14.15 -10.03 -11.02
N ILE A 21 13.04 -10.28 -10.33
CA ILE A 21 12.68 -9.56 -9.10
C ILE A 21 13.74 -9.80 -8.01
N LEU A 22 14.14 -11.05 -7.84
CA LEU A 22 15.15 -11.43 -6.86
C LEU A 22 16.51 -10.75 -7.13
N ASP A 23 16.98 -10.75 -8.39
CA ASP A 23 18.21 -10.07 -8.80
C ASP A 23 18.09 -8.54 -8.61
N ALA A 24 16.94 -7.94 -8.94
CA ALA A 24 16.71 -6.52 -8.70
C ALA A 24 16.75 -6.17 -7.20
N SER A 25 16.14 -6.99 -6.35
CA SER A 25 16.16 -6.84 -4.88
C SER A 25 17.56 -7.02 -4.28
N ALA A 26 18.38 -7.88 -4.89
CA ALA A 26 19.79 -8.06 -4.52
C ALA A 26 20.72 -6.95 -5.04
N GLY A 27 20.20 -6.00 -5.85
CA GLY A 27 21.01 -4.96 -6.51
C GLY A 27 21.91 -5.48 -7.63
N GLY A 28 21.58 -6.63 -8.20
CA GLY A 28 22.40 -7.37 -9.16
C GLY A 28 22.15 -8.88 -9.05
N SER A 29 22.93 -9.70 -9.77
CA SER A 29 22.77 -11.16 -9.70
C SER A 29 22.95 -11.67 -8.26
N LEU A 30 21.94 -12.38 -7.71
CA LEU A 30 22.01 -12.98 -6.38
C LEU A 30 23.20 -13.95 -6.25
N LYS A 31 23.64 -14.55 -7.36
CA LYS A 31 24.80 -15.45 -7.39
C LYS A 31 26.13 -14.79 -7.00
N ASN A 32 26.19 -13.46 -7.01
CA ASN A 32 27.39 -12.69 -6.64
C ASN A 32 27.40 -12.32 -5.15
N ARG A 33 26.37 -12.74 -4.40
CA ARG A 33 26.21 -12.48 -2.98
C ARG A 33 26.71 -13.67 -2.16
N ASP A 34 27.17 -13.39 -0.95
CA ASP A 34 27.52 -14.44 0.00
C ASP A 34 26.27 -15.19 0.46
N GLU A 35 26.44 -16.45 0.89
CA GLU A 35 25.32 -17.30 1.29
C GLU A 35 24.45 -16.66 2.39
N ALA A 36 25.08 -16.01 3.36
CA ALA A 36 24.40 -15.33 4.45
C ALA A 36 23.51 -14.18 3.93
N GLU A 37 24.05 -13.33 3.05
CA GLU A 37 23.32 -12.21 2.46
C GLU A 37 22.16 -12.69 1.59
N ALA A 38 22.39 -13.75 0.81
CA ALA A 38 21.36 -14.31 -0.05
C ALA A 38 20.21 -14.93 0.76
N ARG A 39 20.53 -15.60 1.87
CA ARG A 39 19.55 -16.17 2.79
C ARG A 39 18.74 -15.07 3.49
N GLU A 40 19.40 -14.03 4.00
CA GLU A 40 18.74 -12.89 4.63
C GLU A 40 17.79 -12.18 3.66
N LEU A 41 18.18 -12.00 2.40
CA LEU A 41 17.33 -11.40 1.39
C LEU A 41 16.06 -12.22 1.16
N VAL A 42 16.18 -13.54 1.01
CA VAL A 42 15.02 -14.42 0.80
C VAL A 42 14.08 -14.39 2.01
N GLU A 43 14.62 -14.41 3.22
CA GLU A 43 13.83 -14.31 4.46
C GLU A 43 13.11 -12.96 4.55
N SER A 44 13.80 -11.86 4.23
CA SER A 44 13.23 -10.51 4.19
C SER A 44 12.10 -10.40 3.16
N MET A 45 12.26 -11.00 1.98
CA MET A 45 11.21 -11.04 0.95
C MET A 45 9.98 -11.82 1.41
N ALA A 46 10.17 -12.98 2.06
CA ALA A 46 9.07 -13.77 2.63
C ALA A 46 8.34 -12.99 3.74
N GLN A 47 9.08 -12.28 4.60
CA GLN A 47 8.49 -11.48 5.66
C GLN A 47 7.78 -10.22 5.14
N ASN A 48 8.28 -9.60 4.08
CA ASN A 48 7.61 -8.49 3.40
C ASN A 48 6.28 -8.92 2.77
N GLU A 49 6.17 -10.13 2.23
CA GLU A 49 4.90 -10.65 1.73
C GLU A 49 3.85 -10.76 2.84
N TYR A 50 4.25 -11.26 4.02
CA TYR A 50 3.40 -11.33 5.21
C TYR A 50 2.94 -9.94 5.69
N ARG A 51 3.84 -8.95 5.68
CA ARG A 51 3.50 -7.56 6.03
C ARG A 51 2.58 -6.93 4.98
N ALA A 52 2.84 -7.11 3.69
CA ALA A 52 1.99 -6.58 2.62
C ALA A 52 0.58 -7.21 2.63
N THR A 53 0.43 -8.46 3.07
CA THR A 53 -0.87 -9.09 3.26
C THR A 53 -1.58 -8.62 4.52
N ASN A 54 -0.86 -8.34 5.61
CA ASN A 54 -1.43 -7.81 6.85
C ASN A 54 -1.72 -6.29 6.82
N ASP A 55 -0.90 -5.51 6.12
CA ASP A 55 -1.04 -4.04 5.96
C ASP A 55 -2.08 -3.68 4.88
N ARG A 56 -2.44 -4.66 4.04
CA ARG A 56 -3.73 -4.71 3.36
C ARG A 56 -4.83 -5.01 4.39
N GLY A 57 -5.02 -4.10 5.35
CA GLY A 57 -6.30 -3.99 6.05
C GLY A 57 -7.46 -3.99 5.04
N ALA A 58 -8.66 -4.33 5.51
CA ALA A 58 -9.87 -4.55 4.69
C ALA A 58 -9.85 -3.74 3.39
N LYS A 59 -9.79 -4.44 2.24
CA LYS A 59 -9.64 -3.90 0.88
C LYS A 59 -10.20 -2.48 0.78
N LYS A 60 -9.34 -1.46 0.82
CA LYS A 60 -9.76 -0.10 0.48
C LYS A 60 -10.25 -0.16 -0.96
N ARG A 61 -11.55 0.10 -1.16
CA ARG A 61 -12.14 0.18 -2.50
C ARG A 61 -11.37 1.26 -3.26
N GLY A 62 -10.70 0.86 -4.34
CA GLY A 62 -10.02 1.81 -5.21
C GLY A 62 -10.97 2.94 -5.60
N GLY A 63 -10.52 4.19 -5.44
CA GLY A 63 -11.28 5.39 -5.77
C GLY A 63 -12.00 6.07 -4.61
N VAL A 64 -12.01 5.51 -3.40
CA VAL A 64 -12.60 6.18 -2.23
C VAL A 64 -11.49 6.80 -1.38
N LEU A 65 -11.29 8.11 -1.52
CA LEU A 65 -10.56 8.90 -0.54
C LEU A 65 -11.46 8.95 0.70
N GLU A 66 -11.20 8.07 1.68
CA GLU A 66 -11.84 8.16 3.00
C GLU A 66 -11.44 9.49 3.62
N LEU A 67 -12.27 10.52 3.41
CA LEU A 67 -12.13 11.79 4.10
C LEU A 67 -12.24 11.50 5.60
N ASP A 68 -11.28 12.02 6.37
CA ASP A 68 -11.31 11.95 7.83
C ASP A 68 -12.71 12.32 8.31
N THR A 69 -13.32 11.47 9.13
CA THR A 69 -14.74 11.55 9.53
C THR A 69 -15.07 12.92 10.12
N LYS A 70 -14.09 13.54 10.80
CA LYS A 70 -14.16 14.89 11.33
C LYS A 70 -14.28 15.96 10.24
N THR A 71 -13.55 15.82 9.14
CA THR A 71 -13.61 16.74 7.99
C THR A 71 -14.94 16.60 7.26
N ALA A 72 -15.45 15.37 7.09
CA ALA A 72 -16.76 15.12 6.52
C ALA A 72 -17.89 15.74 7.37
N LEU A 73 -17.81 15.58 8.70
CA LEU A 73 -18.77 16.16 9.64
C LEU A 73 -18.75 17.70 9.62
N LEU A 74 -17.56 18.30 9.59
CA LEU A 74 -17.41 19.76 9.49
C LEU A 74 -17.95 20.32 8.17
N ALA A 75 -17.74 19.62 7.05
CA ALA A 75 -18.30 20.00 5.76
C ALA A 75 -19.84 19.95 5.79
N GLN A 76 -20.41 18.91 6.39
CA GLN A 76 -21.85 18.77 6.55
C GLN A 76 -22.44 19.88 7.44
N GLN A 77 -21.77 20.22 8.55
CA GLN A 77 -22.20 21.32 9.43
C GLN A 77 -22.21 22.67 8.70
N LYS A 78 -21.17 22.96 7.89
CA LYS A 78 -21.10 24.17 7.06
C LYS A 78 -22.24 24.24 6.03
N LEU A 79 -22.57 23.10 5.41
CA LEU A 79 -23.66 23.01 4.45
C LEU A 79 -25.02 23.31 5.11
N ILE A 80 -25.29 22.68 6.26
CA ILE A 80 -26.51 22.90 7.04
C ILE A 80 -26.63 24.37 7.44
N THR A 81 -25.54 24.95 7.95
CA THR A 81 -25.51 26.37 8.35
C THR A 81 -25.82 27.29 7.17
N SER A 82 -25.31 26.97 5.98
CA SER A 82 -25.55 27.75 4.76
C SER A 82 -27.01 27.64 4.30
N GLN A 83 -27.61 26.46 4.36
CA GLN A 83 -29.02 26.25 4.04
C GLN A 83 -29.94 27.00 5.00
N ILE A 84 -29.68 26.95 6.31
CA ILE A 84 -30.45 27.70 7.30
C ILE A 84 -30.36 29.21 7.05
N LYS A 85 -29.16 29.73 6.74
CA LYS A 85 -28.97 31.14 6.41
C LYS A 85 -29.76 31.55 5.15
N ALA A 86 -29.81 30.68 4.15
CA ALA A 86 -30.61 30.91 2.94
C ALA A 86 -32.12 30.93 3.24
N MET A 87 -32.60 29.98 4.06
CA MET A 87 -34.00 29.95 4.50
C MET A 87 -34.38 31.18 5.33
N MET A 88 -33.53 31.58 6.26
CA MET A 88 -33.73 32.80 7.05
C MET A 88 -33.79 34.04 6.15
N LYS A 89 -32.94 34.12 5.12
CA LYS A 89 -32.96 35.23 4.16
C LYS A 89 -34.27 35.28 3.36
N LEU A 90 -34.82 34.13 2.98
CA LEU A 90 -36.14 34.04 2.32
C LEU A 90 -37.27 34.48 3.25
N LEU A 91 -37.23 34.09 4.52
CA LEU A 91 -38.22 34.47 5.53
C LEU A 91 -38.11 35.96 5.97
N SER A 92 -36.92 36.54 5.81
CA SER A 92 -36.64 37.93 6.19
C SER A 92 -36.85 38.92 5.03
N ASN A 93 -37.26 38.46 3.84
CA ASN A 93 -37.52 39.32 2.69
C ASN A 93 -39.00 39.76 2.70
N PRO A 94 -39.33 41.03 3.04
CA PRO A 94 -40.72 41.48 3.14
C PRO A 94 -41.21 41.87 1.75
N GLN A 95 -41.47 40.90 0.87
CA GLN A 95 -42.28 41.10 -0.33
C GLN A 95 -43.09 39.83 -0.65
N ALA A 96 -44.30 39.79 -0.08
CA ALA A 96 -45.52 39.37 -0.75
C ALA A 96 -46.62 40.33 -0.29
#